data_AF-A0AAU5KWG1-F1
#
_entry.id   AF-A0AAU5KWG1-F1
#
_cell.length_a   1.000
_cell.length_b   1.000
_cell.length_c   1.000
_cell.angle_alpha   90.00
_cell.angle_beta   90.00
_cell.angle_gamma   90.00
#
_symmetry.space_group_name_H-M   'P 1'
#
loop_
_entity.id
_entity.type
_entity.pdbx_description
1 polymer ?
#
loop_
_entity_poly.entity_id
_entity_poly.type
_entity_poly.pdbx_seq_one_letter_code
_entity_poly.pdbx_strand_id
1 'polypeptide(L)'
;MDAVRVTGAAVAGGLAVTGALHALWTVTPWPARSPQEFADTVIGTGGGVPPAAACLAVAGLLGTAAYLVGAEAGALPAVGPRGVRRAGVRTVAGVLLARGAAGPLVFGVLNERTERFRRLNTRYYSPLCLALGAGAALVAAAAPRPGR
;
A
#
# COMPACT_ATOMS: atom_id res chain seq x y z
N MET A 1 20.74 14.31 -6.63
CA MET A 1 19.99 13.39 -5.74
C MET A 1 19.76 12.12 -6.52
N ASP A 2 20.12 10.95 -5.98
CA ASP A 2 19.92 9.68 -6.67
C ASP A 2 18.43 9.44 -6.92
N ALA A 3 18.06 9.23 -8.19
CA ALA A 3 16.66 9.04 -8.58
C ALA A 3 15.99 7.89 -7.80
N VAL A 4 16.75 6.84 -7.46
CA VAL A 4 16.30 5.71 -6.64
C VAL A 4 15.91 6.16 -5.23
N ARG A 5 16.70 7.04 -4.62
CA ARG A 5 16.45 7.57 -3.26
C ARG A 5 15.19 8.43 -3.24
N VAL A 6 14.99 9.27 -4.27
CA VAL A 6 13.79 10.08 -4.43
C VAL A 6 12.55 9.21 -4.62
N THR A 7 12.61 8.24 -5.54
CA THR A 7 11.51 7.28 -5.77
C THR A 7 11.18 6.50 -4.50
N GLY A 8 12.19 5.98 -3.80
CA GLY A 8 11.98 5.24 -2.57
C GLY A 8 11.41 6.09 -1.43
N ALA A 9 11.84 7.34 -1.29
CA ALA A 9 11.27 8.28 -0.33
C ALA A 9 9.79 8.58 -0.64
N ALA A 10 9.45 8.79 -1.91
CA ALA A 10 8.07 9.04 -2.34
C ALA A 10 7.16 7.83 -2.09
N VAL A 11 7.61 6.62 -2.44
CA VAL A 11 6.86 5.38 -2.19
C VAL A 11 6.70 5.13 -0.70
N ALA A 12 7.77 5.28 0.08
CA ALA A 12 7.73 5.13 1.53
C ALA A 12 6.75 6.13 2.18
N GLY A 13 6.78 7.39 1.73
CA GLY A 13 5.83 8.42 2.17
C GLY A 13 4.38 8.06 1.85
N GLY A 14 4.10 7.63 0.62
CA GLY A 14 2.75 7.19 0.23
C GLY A 14 2.22 6.01 1.05
N LEU A 15 3.08 5.02 1.31
CA LEU A 15 2.76 3.89 2.18
C LEU A 15 2.52 4.32 3.63
N ALA A 16 3.37 5.20 4.17
CA ALA A 16 3.24 5.72 5.54
C ALA A 16 1.95 6.53 5.73
N VAL A 17 1.61 7.42 4.78
CA VAL A 17 0.35 8.19 4.80
C VAL A 17 -0.85 7.25 4.75
N THR A 18 -0.82 6.24 3.87
CA THR A 18 -1.89 5.25 3.78
C THR A 18 -2.01 4.43 5.07
N GLY A 19 -0.89 4.08 5.70
CA GLY A 19 -0.85 3.37 6.99
C GLY A 19 -1.41 4.21 8.13
N ALA A 20 -1.04 5.50 8.20
CA ALA A 20 -1.57 6.44 9.18
C ALA A 20 -3.08 6.61 9.04
N LEU A 21 -3.59 6.65 7.80
CA LEU A 21 -5.02 6.69 7.54
C LEU A 21 -5.75 5.44 8.06
N HIS A 22 -5.16 4.25 7.91
CA HIS A 22 -5.72 3.03 8.50
C HIS A 22 -5.68 3.04 10.03
N ALA A 23 -4.60 3.54 10.64
CA ALA A 23 -4.56 3.72 12.09
C ALA A 23 -5.65 4.69 12.57
N LEU A 24 -5.88 5.77 11.84
CA LEU A 24 -6.94 6.74 12.13
C LEU A 24 -8.34 6.12 12.04
N TRP A 25 -8.55 5.18 11.11
CA TRP A 25 -9.81 4.43 10.97
C TRP A 25 -10.17 3.52 12.15
N THR A 26 -9.28 3.37 13.12
CA THR A 26 -9.61 2.68 14.37
C THR A 26 -10.51 3.52 15.29
N VAL A 27 -10.51 4.84 15.12
CA VAL A 27 -11.23 5.78 15.98
C VAL A 27 -12.20 6.69 15.21
N THR A 28 -12.03 6.87 13.90
CA THR A 28 -12.88 7.75 13.09
C THR A 28 -13.05 7.27 11.65
N PRO A 29 -14.24 7.41 11.02
CA PRO A 29 -14.44 7.09 9.60
C PRO A 29 -13.86 8.17 8.65
N TRP A 30 -13.20 9.20 9.18
CA TRP A 30 -12.63 10.29 8.36
C TRP A 30 -11.75 9.75 7.22
N PRO A 31 -11.86 10.29 5.99
CA PRO A 31 -12.60 11.49 5.60
C PRO A 31 -14.09 11.29 5.28
N ALA A 32 -14.63 10.08 5.45
CA ALA A 32 -16.06 9.86 5.30
C ALA A 32 -16.84 10.54 6.44
N ARG A 33 -18.05 11.02 6.14
CA ARG A 33 -18.92 11.72 7.10
C ARG A 33 -19.71 10.76 7.98
N SER A 34 -19.81 9.49 7.58
CA SER A 34 -20.51 8.46 8.34
C SER A 34 -19.86 7.08 8.19
N PRO A 35 -20.07 6.17 9.16
CA PRO A 35 -19.73 4.75 9.05
C PRO A 35 -20.25 4.06 7.78
N GLN A 36 -21.45 4.43 7.32
CA GLN A 36 -22.06 3.89 6.11
C GLN A 36 -21.35 4.39 4.87
N GLU A 37 -21.07 5.69 4.79
CA GLU A 37 -20.29 6.27 3.69
C GLU A 37 -18.89 5.65 3.62
N PHE A 38 -18.27 5.42 4.78
CA PHE A 38 -17.00 4.71 4.87
C PHE A 38 -17.10 3.31 4.28
N ALA A 39 -18.08 2.53 4.73
CA ALA A 39 -18.27 1.15 4.29
C ALA A 39 -18.49 1.07 2.77
N ASP A 40 -19.27 1.99 2.20
CA ASP A 40 -19.51 2.08 0.77
C ASP A 40 -18.27 2.51 -0.05
N THR A 41 -17.40 3.33 0.54
CA THR A 41 -16.26 3.96 -0.15
C THR A 41 -14.99 3.14 -0.05
N VAL A 42 -14.75 2.50 1.10
CA VAL A 42 -13.48 1.85 1.46
C VAL A 42 -13.59 0.33 1.46
N ILE A 43 -14.75 -0.22 1.83
CA ILE A 43 -14.95 -1.68 1.92
C ILE A 43 -15.77 -2.19 0.74
N GLY A 44 -16.71 -1.37 0.25
CA GLY A 44 -17.68 -1.74 -0.77
C GLY A 44 -18.73 -2.73 -0.28
N THR A 45 -18.99 -2.79 1.03
CA THR A 45 -20.07 -3.59 1.64
C THR A 45 -20.91 -2.69 2.54
N GLY A 46 -22.22 -2.96 2.63
CA GLY A 46 -23.12 -2.22 3.53
C GLY A 46 -22.95 -2.57 5.03
N GLY A 47 -21.91 -3.33 5.39
CA GLY A 47 -21.74 -3.98 6.70
C GLY A 47 -21.11 -3.13 7.81
N GLY A 48 -20.94 -1.82 7.61
CA GLY A 48 -20.32 -0.91 8.59
C GLY A 48 -18.79 -0.88 8.56
N VAL A 49 -18.18 -0.29 9.60
CA VAL A 49 -16.72 -0.05 9.68
C VAL A 49 -15.97 -1.37 9.99
N PRO A 50 -14.76 -1.60 9.44
CA PRO A 50 -14.00 -2.81 9.71
C PRO A 50 -13.62 -2.89 11.20
N PRO A 51 -13.41 -4.10 11.74
CA PRO A 51 -12.85 -4.24 13.08
C PRO A 51 -11.55 -3.45 13.24
N ALA A 52 -11.38 -2.73 14.34
CA ALA A 52 -10.18 -1.93 14.60
C ALA A 52 -8.88 -2.73 14.46
N ALA A 53 -8.90 -4.02 14.83
CA ALA A 53 -7.78 -4.94 14.65
C ALA A 53 -7.34 -5.09 13.18
N ALA A 54 -8.29 -5.13 12.24
CA ALA A 54 -7.99 -5.22 10.81
C ALA A 54 -7.31 -3.92 10.32
N CYS A 55 -7.81 -2.77 10.74
CA CYS A 55 -7.22 -1.47 10.44
C CYS A 55 -5.80 -1.35 11.00
N LEU A 56 -5.57 -1.76 12.26
CA LEU A 56 -4.23 -1.77 12.88
C LEU A 56 -3.28 -2.73 12.17
N ALA A 57 -3.74 -3.92 11.79
CA ALA A 57 -2.92 -4.88 11.06
C ALA A 57 -2.44 -4.29 9.72
N VAL A 58 -3.35 -3.67 8.95
CA VAL A 58 -2.99 -3.02 7.68
C VAL A 58 -2.07 -1.83 7.92
N ALA A 59 -2.31 -1.02 8.95
CA ALA A 59 -1.43 0.09 9.33
C ALA A 59 -0.01 -0.40 9.64
N GLY A 60 0.14 -1.47 10.41
CA GLY A 60 1.43 -2.08 10.74
C GLY A 60 2.15 -2.65 9.52
N LEU A 61 1.42 -3.32 8.62
CA LEU A 61 1.96 -3.84 7.36
C LEU A 61 2.45 -2.71 6.45
N LEU A 62 1.66 -1.63 6.30
CA LEU A 62 2.03 -0.48 5.49
C LEU A 62 3.20 0.30 6.10
N GLY A 63 3.26 0.45 7.43
CA GLY A 63 4.40 1.05 8.12
C GLY A 63 5.68 0.23 7.93
N THR A 64 5.57 -1.10 8.01
CA THR A 64 6.69 -2.00 7.73
C THR A 64 7.15 -1.88 6.27
N ALA A 65 6.21 -1.84 5.32
CA ALA A 65 6.50 -1.66 3.91
C ALA A 65 7.18 -0.32 3.63
N ALA A 66 6.70 0.77 4.25
CA ALA A 66 7.29 2.10 4.13
C ALA A 66 8.75 2.10 4.60
N TYR A 67 9.02 1.50 5.77
CA TYR A 67 10.37 1.36 6.29
C TYR A 67 11.27 0.54 5.34
N LEU A 68 10.82 -0.63 4.89
CA LEU A 68 11.61 -1.51 4.02
C LEU A 68 11.99 -0.81 2.71
N VAL A 69 11.05 -0.13 2.07
CA VAL A 69 11.29 0.61 0.81
C VAL A 69 12.21 1.80 1.05
N GLY A 70 11.96 2.60 2.08
CA GLY A 70 12.79 3.75 2.41
C GLY A 70 14.23 3.36 2.77
N ALA A 71 14.41 2.27 3.53
CA ALA A 71 15.72 1.75 3.90
C ALA A 71 16.48 1.16 2.70
N GLU A 72 15.82 0.39 1.81
CA GLU A 72 16.51 -0.14 0.61
C GLU A 72 16.89 0.96 -0.38
N ALA A 73 16.13 2.05 -0.43
CA ALA A 73 16.44 3.21 -1.26
C ALA A 73 17.47 4.18 -0.65
N GLY A 74 17.94 3.93 0.58
CA GLY A 74 18.86 4.84 1.29
C GLY A 74 18.21 6.15 1.75
N ALA A 75 16.87 6.22 1.81
CA ALA A 75 16.13 7.33 2.38
C ALA A 75 16.03 7.23 3.92
N LEU A 76 16.06 6.01 4.46
CA LEU A 76 16.06 5.72 5.90
C LEU A 76 17.29 4.88 6.29
N PRO A 77 17.71 4.90 7.58
CA PRO A 77 18.73 3.99 8.08
C PRO A 77 18.32 2.53 7.86
N ALA A 78 19.26 1.72 7.37
CA ALA A 78 19.02 0.33 7.05
C ALA A 78 19.43 -0.59 8.21
N VAL A 79 18.46 -1.34 8.75
CA VAL A 79 18.70 -2.38 9.76
C VAL A 79 18.57 -3.77 9.15
N GLY A 80 19.45 -4.68 9.56
CA GLY A 80 19.42 -6.09 9.20
C GLY A 80 20.00 -6.44 7.81
N PRO A 81 19.99 -7.73 7.45
CA PRO A 81 20.61 -8.22 6.22
C PRO A 81 19.94 -7.64 4.98
N ARG A 82 20.73 -7.14 4.04
CA ARG A 82 20.25 -6.59 2.77
C ARG A 82 19.39 -7.57 1.98
N GLY A 83 19.75 -8.86 1.97
CA GLY A 83 18.98 -9.90 1.28
C GLY A 83 17.54 -10.02 1.77
N VAL A 84 17.35 -10.01 3.09
CA VAL A 84 16.02 -10.07 3.72
C VAL A 84 15.21 -8.81 3.41
N ARG A 85 15.82 -7.63 3.56
CA ARG A 85 15.16 -6.35 3.25
C ARG A 85 14.72 -6.29 1.79
N ARG A 86 15.60 -6.67 0.85
CA ARG A 86 15.29 -6.68 -0.58
C ARG A 86 14.19 -7.69 -0.93
N ALA A 87 14.20 -8.87 -0.30
CA ALA A 87 13.10 -9.82 -0.44
C ALA A 87 11.78 -9.20 0.05
N GLY A 88 11.78 -8.53 1.20
CA GLY A 88 10.63 -7.79 1.71
C GLY A 88 10.11 -6.73 0.74
N VAL A 89 10.99 -5.90 0.14
CA VAL A 89 10.59 -4.91 -0.87
C VAL A 89 9.98 -5.56 -2.11
N ARG A 90 10.52 -6.70 -2.57
CA ARG A 90 9.94 -7.46 -3.68
C ARG A 90 8.56 -8.01 -3.33
N THR A 91 8.36 -8.49 -2.11
CA THR A 91 7.05 -8.93 -1.63
C THR A 91 6.05 -7.78 -1.62
N VAL A 92 6.43 -6.60 -1.10
CA VAL A 92 5.60 -5.38 -1.13
C VAL A 92 5.22 -5.03 -2.57
N ALA A 93 6.19 -5.00 -3.48
CA ALA A 93 5.95 -4.71 -4.89
C ALA A 93 4.96 -5.72 -5.50
N GLY A 94 5.19 -7.03 -5.28
CA GLY A 94 4.33 -8.09 -5.80
C GLY A 94 2.89 -7.99 -5.30
N VAL A 95 2.70 -7.78 -3.99
CA VAL A 95 1.35 -7.64 -3.39
C VAL A 95 0.62 -6.42 -3.93
N LEU A 96 1.28 -5.27 -4.04
CA LEU A 96 0.66 -4.04 -4.54
C LEU A 96 0.35 -4.12 -6.03
N LEU A 97 1.26 -4.68 -6.84
CA LEU A 97 1.01 -4.89 -8.27
C LEU A 97 -0.14 -5.88 -8.49
N ALA A 98 -0.14 -7.00 -7.77
CA ALA A 98 -1.23 -7.96 -7.81
C ALA A 98 -2.56 -7.32 -7.41
N ARG A 99 -2.58 -6.54 -6.31
CA ARG A 99 -3.80 -5.85 -5.85
C ARG A 99 -4.27 -4.81 -6.86
N GLY A 100 -3.36 -4.07 -7.49
CA GLY A 100 -3.67 -3.06 -8.48
C GLY A 100 -4.25 -3.66 -9.76
N ALA A 101 -3.61 -4.71 -10.29
CA ALA A 101 -3.98 -5.36 -11.54
C ALA A 101 -5.21 -6.27 -11.41
N ALA A 102 -5.27 -7.11 -10.37
CA ALA A 102 -6.39 -8.04 -10.16
C ALA A 102 -7.61 -7.36 -9.49
N GLY A 103 -7.41 -6.24 -8.80
CA GLY A 103 -8.45 -5.52 -8.07
C GLY A 103 -9.75 -5.28 -8.86
N PRO A 104 -9.70 -4.71 -10.07
CA PRO A 104 -10.90 -4.43 -10.86
C PRO A 104 -11.68 -5.70 -11.24
N LEU A 105 -10.98 -6.81 -11.51
CA LEU A 105 -11.60 -8.10 -11.80
C LEU A 105 -12.20 -8.74 -10.54
N VAL A 106 -11.42 -8.77 -9.44
CA VAL A 106 -11.84 -9.43 -8.19
C VAL A 106 -13.03 -8.72 -7.56
N PHE A 107 -12.98 -7.40 -7.39
CA PHE A 107 -14.07 -6.63 -6.77
C PHE A 107 -15.18 -6.24 -7.75
N GLY A 108 -15.01 -6.63 -9.03
CA GLY A 108 -15.96 -6.36 -10.09
C GLY A 108 -16.76 -7.57 -10.56
N VAL A 109 -16.22 -8.77 -10.40
CA VAL A 109 -16.82 -10.00 -10.95
C VAL A 109 -16.87 -11.11 -9.90
N LEU A 110 -15.82 -11.27 -9.10
CA LEU A 110 -15.69 -12.39 -8.16
C LEU A 110 -16.24 -12.09 -6.75
N ASN A 111 -16.31 -10.81 -6.38
CA ASN A 111 -16.77 -10.35 -5.08
C ASN A 111 -17.43 -8.98 -5.29
N GLU A 112 -18.69 -8.99 -5.70
CA GLU A 112 -19.42 -7.77 -6.05
C GLU A 112 -19.42 -6.79 -4.89
N ARG A 113 -18.88 -5.60 -5.17
CA ARG A 113 -18.87 -4.47 -4.25
C ARG A 113 -19.79 -3.39 -4.75
N THR A 114 -20.15 -2.48 -3.84
CA THR A 114 -20.94 -1.29 -4.20
C THR A 114 -20.33 -0.56 -5.40
N GLU A 115 -21.20 -0.03 -6.24
CA GLU A 115 -20.80 0.67 -7.45
C GLU A 115 -19.93 1.91 -7.14
N ARG A 116 -20.12 2.52 -5.96
CA ARG A 116 -19.23 3.59 -5.46
C ARG A 116 -17.81 3.09 -5.22
N PHE A 117 -17.63 1.95 -4.54
CA PHE A 117 -16.32 1.34 -4.34
C PHE A 117 -15.65 0.98 -5.65
N ARG A 118 -16.38 0.38 -6.61
CA ARG A 118 -15.83 -0.03 -7.91
C ARG A 118 -15.23 1.15 -8.67
N ARG A 119 -15.94 2.28 -8.74
CA ARG A 119 -15.44 3.51 -9.37
C ARG A 119 -14.18 4.03 -8.70
N LEU A 120 -14.14 4.07 -7.37
CA LEU A 120 -12.97 4.52 -6.63
C LEU A 120 -11.80 3.54 -6.77
N ASN A 121 -12.07 2.24 -6.79
CA ASN A 121 -11.07 1.23 -6.98
C ASN A 121 -10.40 1.37 -8.35
N THR A 122 -11.17 1.53 -9.42
CA THR A 122 -10.60 1.69 -10.77
C THR A 122 -9.91 3.05 -10.95
N ARG A 123 -10.45 4.13 -10.37
CA ARG A 123 -9.94 5.49 -10.60
C ARG A 123 -8.78 5.89 -9.67
N TYR A 124 -8.74 5.37 -8.45
CA TYR A 124 -7.78 5.78 -7.43
C TYR A 124 -7.04 4.62 -6.78
N TYR A 125 -7.73 3.61 -6.24
CA TYR A 125 -7.05 2.59 -5.41
C TYR A 125 -6.14 1.67 -6.23
N SER A 126 -6.61 1.12 -7.35
CA SER A 126 -5.81 0.29 -8.23
C SER A 126 -4.64 1.07 -8.85
N PRO A 127 -4.84 2.27 -9.41
CA PRO A 127 -3.72 3.10 -9.90
C PRO A 127 -2.69 3.42 -8.81
N LEU A 128 -3.13 3.75 -7.59
CA LEU A 128 -2.22 4.00 -6.47
C LEU A 128 -1.41 2.75 -6.12
N CYS A 129 -2.05 1.58 -6.02
CA CYS A 129 -1.36 0.32 -5.77
C CYS A 129 -0.35 -0.01 -6.87
N LEU A 130 -0.71 0.20 -8.14
CA LEU A 130 0.21 -0.01 -9.27
C LEU A 130 1.41 0.95 -9.21
N ALA A 131 1.17 2.24 -8.93
CA ALA A 131 2.23 3.24 -8.85
C ALA A 131 3.21 2.94 -7.69
N LEU A 132 2.69 2.65 -6.49
CA LEU A 132 3.50 2.30 -5.33
C LEU A 132 4.24 0.97 -5.54
N GLY A 133 3.57 -0.03 -6.11
CA GLY A 133 4.15 -1.33 -6.43
C GLY A 133 5.26 -1.25 -7.48
N ALA A 134 5.06 -0.48 -8.55
CA ALA A 134 6.07 -0.23 -9.57
C ALA A 134 7.27 0.53 -9.00
N GLY A 135 7.04 1.57 -8.20
CA GLY A 135 8.11 2.30 -7.52
C GLY A 135 8.93 1.41 -6.58
N ALA A 136 8.28 0.54 -5.80
CA ALA A 136 8.96 -0.44 -4.96
C ALA A 136 9.77 -1.46 -5.78
N ALA A 137 9.25 -1.90 -6.94
CA ALA A 137 9.97 -2.80 -7.85
C ALA A 137 11.23 -2.13 -8.42
N LEU A 138 11.15 -0.85 -8.81
CA LEU A 138 12.30 -0.07 -9.28
C LEU A 138 13.37 0.05 -8.20
N VAL A 139 12.99 0.34 -6.96
CA VAL A 139 13.91 0.37 -5.81
C VAL A 139 14.59 -0.99 -5.61
N ALA A 140 13.82 -2.09 -5.64
CA ALA A 140 14.39 -3.43 -5.53
C ALA A 140 15.31 -3.82 -6.69
N ALA A 141 15.08 -3.28 -7.90
CA ALA A 141 15.87 -3.56 -9.09
C ALA A 141 17.19 -2.78 -9.12
N ALA A 142 17.19 -1.53 -8.65
CA ALA A 142 18.33 -0.61 -8.73
C ALA A 142 19.50 -0.95 -7.80
N ALA A 143 19.33 -1.91 -6.88
CA ALA A 143 20.41 -2.41 -6.04
C ALA A 143 21.55 -3.04 -6.89
N PRO A 144 22.83 -2.62 -6.73
CA PRO A 144 23.95 -3.25 -7.42
C PRO A 144 23.97 -4.77 -7.24
N ARG A 145 24.22 -5.49 -8.34
CA ARG A 145 24.36 -6.96 -8.35
C ARG A 145 25.48 -7.34 -7.37
N PRO A 146 25.28 -8.32 -6.48
CA PRO A 146 26.41 -8.93 -5.78
C PRO A 146 27.18 -9.74 -6.83
N GLY A 147 28.38 -9.29 -7.20
CA GLY A 147 29.23 -9.94 -8.20
C GLY A 147 29.99 -8.96 -9.08
N ARG A 148 30.99 -8.30 -8.49
CA ARG A 148 32.27 -7.99 -9.14
C ARG A 148 33.36 -8.20 -8.10
#